data_AF-A0A917T486-F1
#
_entry.id   AF-A0A917T486-F1
#
_cell.length_a   1.000
_cell.length_b   1.000
_cell.length_c   1.000
_cell.angle_alpha   90.00
_cell.angle_beta   90.00
_cell.angle_gamma   90.00
#
_symmetry.space_group_name_H-M   'P 1'
#
loop_
_entity.id
_entity.type
_entity.pdbx_description
1 polymer ?
#
loop_
_entity_poly.entity_id
_entity_poly.type
_entity_poly.pdbx_seq_one_letter_code
_entity_poly.pdbx_strand_id
1 'polypeptide(L)'
;MTPHDSAALADQHDLPGIDLDRPFGDPAAGSDVAGIDPERMAVCLAVFEELQELPPDHPDVLRVRRATSHLYKQVKRQRRSDKRAAVTEADRIVTEATATGAPGRIDDETQGIALVSPTVGATAGRLKRPRACYTCKHRYVDVDAFYHQLCPDCAKLNRERRDARTDLTGRRALLTGGRAKIGMYIALRLLRDGAHTTITTRFPNDAVRRFSAMPDSADWLHRLRIVGIDLRDPAQVSALADDVAAQGPLDILINNAAQTVKRAPGSYSHLVAAESAPLAIDGPVPEMVTFHKAPHAHDAPAELVGAAPTLIPPDALTALALTSRNATPERIAALTAIDAGGLVPDLASSNSWVQMVHEVDPLELLEVQLCNVTAPFILVSRLRPAMAAASARRKYVVNVSAMEGQFSRRYKGPGHPHTNMAKAALNMLTRTAAEEMLLADGILMTAVDTGWITDERPHPTKMRLHEEGFHAPLDLADGAARVYDPIVRGELGEDLYGCFLKDYSPSPW
;
A
#
# COMPACT_ATOMS: atom_id res chain seq x y z
N MET A 1 49.39 22.80 -17.75
CA MET A 1 50.41 23.11 -18.78
C MET A 1 50.40 21.98 -19.80
N THR A 2 49.73 22.24 -20.94
CA THR A 2 50.05 21.89 -22.36
C THR A 2 50.58 20.50 -22.77
N PRO A 3 50.39 20.05 -24.04
CA PRO A 3 49.30 20.38 -25.00
C PRO A 3 48.89 19.26 -26.00
N HIS A 4 47.85 19.57 -26.80
CA HIS A 4 47.49 19.12 -28.17
C HIS A 4 47.16 17.64 -28.47
N ASP A 5 45.89 17.39 -28.82
CA ASP A 5 45.53 17.03 -30.20
C ASP A 5 44.04 17.29 -30.50
N SER A 6 43.79 18.05 -31.56
CA SER A 6 42.46 18.36 -32.09
C SER A 6 42.23 17.53 -33.35
N ALA A 7 41.22 16.65 -33.34
CA ALA A 7 40.71 16.01 -34.55
C ALA A 7 39.19 16.22 -34.61
N ALA A 8 38.76 16.89 -35.68
CA ALA A 8 37.39 17.20 -35.99
C ALA A 8 36.59 15.92 -36.30
N LEU A 9 35.49 15.69 -35.57
CA LEU A 9 34.49 14.68 -35.89
C LEU A 9 33.54 15.26 -36.95
N ALA A 10 33.63 14.71 -38.17
CA ALA A 10 32.64 14.92 -39.22
C ALA A 10 31.37 14.15 -38.86
N ASP A 11 30.26 14.88 -38.71
CA ASP A 11 28.93 14.37 -38.38
C ASP A 11 28.30 13.74 -39.64
N GLN A 12 28.51 12.43 -39.84
CA GLN A 12 27.77 11.65 -40.84
C GLN A 12 26.43 11.23 -40.24
N HIS A 13 25.38 11.98 -40.60
CA HIS A 13 23.99 11.61 -40.36
C HIS A 13 23.61 10.39 -41.22
N ASP A 14 23.77 9.18 -40.66
CA ASP A 14 23.21 7.95 -41.23
C ASP A 14 21.69 7.94 -41.01
N LEU A 15 20.94 8.31 -42.05
CA LEU A 15 19.49 8.11 -42.11
C LEU A 15 19.22 6.67 -42.55
N PRO A 16 18.40 5.88 -41.82
CA PRO A 16 18.11 4.51 -42.24
C PRO A 16 17.38 4.53 -43.59
N GLY A 17 17.92 3.78 -44.55
CA GLY A 17 17.42 3.64 -45.91
C GLY A 17 15.93 3.30 -45.93
N ILE A 18 15.16 4.12 -46.64
CA ILE A 18 13.75 3.87 -46.92
C ILE A 18 13.73 2.92 -48.11
N ASP A 19 13.25 1.70 -47.89
CA ASP A 19 12.87 0.78 -48.95
C ASP A 19 11.62 1.35 -49.65
N LEU A 20 11.82 1.97 -50.82
CA LEU A 20 10.79 2.61 -51.64
C LEU A 20 9.98 1.60 -52.47
N ASP A 21 10.39 0.32 -52.50
CA ASP A 21 9.80 -0.71 -53.36
C ASP A 21 8.79 -1.60 -52.62
N ARG A 22 8.44 -1.29 -51.36
CA ARG A 22 7.41 -2.04 -50.64
C ARG A 22 6.03 -1.65 -51.17
N PRO A 23 5.28 -2.55 -51.83
CA PRO A 23 3.98 -2.20 -52.40
C PRO A 23 3.04 -1.70 -51.31
N PHE A 24 2.39 -0.56 -51.59
CA PHE A 24 1.30 -0.04 -50.75
C PHE A 24 0.21 -1.11 -50.70
N GLY A 25 0.02 -1.71 -49.52
CA GLY A 25 -1.04 -2.71 -49.32
C GLY A 25 -2.40 -2.14 -49.72
N ASP A 26 -3.16 -2.94 -50.46
CA ASP A 26 -4.54 -2.64 -50.89
C ASP A 26 -5.39 -2.17 -49.70
N PRO A 27 -6.19 -1.08 -49.84
CA PRO A 27 -7.07 -0.63 -48.77
C PRO A 27 -8.26 -1.59 -48.66
N ALA A 28 -8.12 -2.63 -47.85
CA ALA A 28 -9.26 -3.42 -47.40
C ALA A 28 -10.11 -2.57 -46.43
N ALA A 29 -11.30 -2.20 -46.92
CA ALA A 29 -12.57 -1.95 -46.23
C ALA A 29 -12.56 -1.40 -44.79
N GLY A 30 -13.08 -0.17 -44.61
CA GLY A 30 -13.66 0.25 -43.32
C GLY A 30 -13.43 1.69 -42.86
N SER A 31 -13.53 2.71 -43.72
CA SER A 31 -13.61 4.11 -43.23
C SER A 31 -14.82 4.83 -43.79
N ASP A 32 -15.77 5.20 -42.93
CA ASP A 32 -16.98 6.00 -43.22
C ASP A 32 -16.70 7.49 -43.54
N VAL A 33 -15.49 7.82 -44.02
CA VAL A 33 -15.09 9.20 -44.33
C VAL A 33 -14.97 9.35 -45.85
N ALA A 34 -15.74 10.29 -46.43
CA ALA A 34 -15.62 10.63 -47.84
C ALA A 34 -14.17 11.07 -48.16
N GLY A 35 -13.54 10.36 -49.10
CA GLY A 35 -12.18 10.64 -49.55
C GLY A 35 -12.06 11.89 -50.41
N ILE A 36 -10.84 12.18 -50.88
CA ILE A 36 -10.59 13.24 -51.87
C ILE A 36 -11.11 12.77 -53.24
N ASP A 37 -11.74 13.67 -53.99
CA ASP A 37 -12.18 13.45 -55.38
C ASP A 37 -11.08 12.77 -56.22
N PRO A 38 -11.36 11.63 -56.88
CA PRO A 38 -10.37 10.88 -57.66
C PRO A 38 -9.66 11.71 -58.75
N GLU A 39 -10.35 12.62 -59.43
CA GLU A 39 -9.75 13.45 -60.47
C GLU A 39 -8.74 14.42 -59.86
N ARG A 40 -9.08 15.02 -58.71
CA ARG A 40 -8.17 15.91 -57.96
C ARG A 40 -6.97 15.15 -57.40
N MET A 41 -7.15 13.89 -57.00
CA MET A 41 -6.04 13.04 -56.55
C MET A 41 -5.11 12.68 -57.72
N ALA A 42 -5.64 12.36 -58.89
CA ALA A 42 -4.84 12.09 -60.09
C ALA A 42 -3.98 13.31 -60.48
N VAL A 43 -4.57 14.51 -60.47
CA VAL A 43 -3.82 15.77 -60.71
C VAL A 43 -2.74 15.98 -59.64
N CYS A 44 -3.03 15.72 -58.36
CA CYS A 44 -2.05 15.83 -57.28
C CYS A 44 -0.83 14.92 -57.49
N LEU A 45 -1.07 13.66 -57.88
CA LEU A 45 -0.01 12.69 -58.15
C LEU A 45 0.82 13.06 -59.39
N ALA A 46 0.18 13.52 -60.46
CA ALA A 46 0.89 14.02 -61.66
C ALA A 46 1.82 15.19 -61.33
N VAL A 47 1.40 16.12 -60.46
CA VAL A 47 2.27 17.21 -59.98
C VAL A 47 3.47 16.65 -59.20
N PHE A 48 3.34 15.57 -58.43
CA PHE A 48 4.49 14.94 -57.76
C PHE A 48 5.49 14.30 -58.73
N GLU A 49 5.04 13.80 -59.87
CA GLU A 49 5.91 13.28 -60.94
C GLU A 49 6.67 14.44 -61.61
N GLU A 50 5.98 15.53 -61.98
CA GLU A 50 6.61 16.72 -62.56
C GLU A 50 7.68 17.34 -61.64
N LEU A 51 7.44 17.35 -60.32
CA LEU A 51 8.39 17.87 -59.35
C LEU A 51 9.71 17.08 -59.26
N GLN A 52 9.74 15.81 -59.68
CA GLN A 52 10.95 14.98 -59.66
C GLN A 52 11.98 15.39 -60.72
N GLU A 53 11.51 16.02 -61.80
CA GLU A 53 12.35 16.51 -62.90
C GLU A 53 12.96 17.90 -62.61
N LEU A 54 12.58 18.55 -61.51
CA LEU A 54 13.05 19.89 -61.13
C LEU A 54 14.22 19.85 -60.15
N PRO A 55 15.11 20.87 -60.15
CA PRO A 55 16.18 21.00 -59.16
C PRO A 55 15.65 21.04 -57.71
N PRO A 56 16.38 20.48 -56.71
CA PRO A 56 15.92 20.42 -55.31
C PRO A 56 15.67 21.78 -54.62
N ASP A 57 16.22 22.86 -55.14
CA ASP A 57 16.08 24.24 -54.66
C ASP A 57 15.00 25.04 -55.42
N HIS A 58 14.31 24.43 -56.39
CA HIS A 58 13.23 25.07 -57.16
C HIS A 58 12.09 25.53 -56.22
N PRO A 59 11.51 26.74 -56.41
CA PRO A 59 10.46 27.29 -55.54
C PRO A 59 9.26 26.36 -55.33
N ASP A 60 8.81 25.64 -56.36
CA ASP A 60 7.68 24.71 -56.28
C ASP A 60 8.01 23.44 -55.51
N VAL A 61 9.24 22.90 -55.67
CA VAL A 61 9.75 21.78 -54.85
C VAL A 61 9.80 22.20 -53.37
N LEU A 62 10.29 23.41 -53.07
CA LEU A 62 10.31 23.94 -51.70
C LEU A 62 8.90 24.15 -51.13
N ARG A 63 7.94 24.59 -51.95
CA ARG A 63 6.54 24.82 -51.56
C ARG A 63 5.84 23.50 -51.21
N VAL A 64 5.95 22.50 -52.09
CA VAL A 64 5.37 21.17 -51.86
C VAL A 64 6.07 20.44 -50.73
N ARG A 65 7.40 20.54 -50.60
CA ARG A 65 8.14 19.99 -49.45
C ARG A 65 7.65 20.54 -48.12
N ARG A 66 7.39 21.86 -48.04
CA ARG A 66 6.83 22.48 -46.82
C ARG A 66 5.41 21.99 -46.54
N ALA A 67 4.55 21.90 -47.56
CA ALA A 67 3.18 21.43 -47.42
C ALA A 67 3.10 19.95 -46.98
N THR A 68 3.89 19.08 -47.62
CA THR A 68 3.95 17.64 -47.32
C THR A 68 4.66 17.32 -46.01
N SER A 69 5.59 18.18 -45.56
CA SER A 69 6.25 18.03 -44.26
C SER A 69 5.26 17.94 -43.10
N HIS A 70 4.15 18.66 -43.16
CA HIS A 70 3.10 18.59 -42.14
C HIS A 70 2.43 17.21 -42.13
N LEU A 71 2.00 16.73 -43.30
CA LEU A 71 1.38 15.41 -43.47
C LEU A 71 2.31 14.28 -43.04
N TYR A 72 3.57 14.31 -43.49
CA TYR A 72 4.58 13.33 -43.08
C TYR A 72 4.80 13.33 -41.56
N LYS A 73 4.93 14.51 -40.94
CA LYS A 73 5.06 14.62 -39.47
C LYS A 73 3.84 14.08 -38.75
N GLN A 74 2.63 14.31 -39.26
CA GLN A 74 1.39 13.79 -38.70
C GLN A 74 1.35 12.25 -38.76
N VAL A 75 1.61 11.65 -39.93
CA VAL A 75 1.64 10.18 -40.09
C VAL A 75 2.74 9.55 -39.23
N LYS A 76 3.93 10.17 -39.16
CA LYS A 76 5.02 9.70 -38.29
C LYS A 76 4.67 9.78 -36.81
N ARG A 77 3.95 10.84 -36.38
CA ARG A 77 3.42 10.96 -35.01
C ARG A 77 2.37 9.89 -34.73
N GLN A 78 1.44 9.66 -35.65
CA GLN A 78 0.41 8.62 -35.53
C GLN A 78 1.04 7.23 -35.38
N ARG A 79 1.93 6.83 -36.30
CA ARG A 79 2.63 5.53 -36.22
C ARG A 79 3.40 5.35 -34.91
N ARG A 80 4.02 6.42 -34.40
CA ARG A 80 4.69 6.39 -33.08
C ARG A 80 3.69 6.25 -31.94
N SER A 81 2.53 6.88 -32.03
CA SER A 81 1.43 6.76 -31.07
C SER A 81 0.89 5.33 -31.05
N ASP A 82 0.55 4.77 -32.21
CA ASP A 82 -0.01 3.42 -32.35
C ASP A 82 0.96 2.37 -31.81
N LYS A 83 2.26 2.49 -32.16
CA LYS A 83 3.30 1.60 -31.62
C LYS A 83 3.41 1.71 -30.10
N ARG A 84 3.29 2.92 -29.53
CA ARG A 84 3.32 3.12 -28.07
C ARG A 84 2.06 2.54 -27.42
N ALA A 85 0.89 2.72 -28.02
CA ALA A 85 -0.37 2.16 -27.53
C ALA A 85 -0.31 0.62 -27.52
N ALA A 86 0.16 -0.02 -28.59
CA ALA A 86 0.32 -1.47 -28.68
C ALA A 86 1.36 -2.05 -27.70
N VAL A 87 2.34 -1.23 -27.29
CA VAL A 87 3.30 -1.60 -26.24
C VAL A 87 2.66 -1.47 -24.86
N THR A 88 1.99 -0.36 -24.59
CA THR A 88 1.27 -0.14 -23.32
C THR A 88 0.20 -1.21 -23.09
N GLU A 89 -0.56 -1.54 -24.12
CA GLU A 89 -1.62 -2.55 -24.02
C GLU A 89 -1.06 -3.94 -23.72
N ALA A 90 0.04 -4.34 -24.37
CA ALA A 90 0.69 -5.61 -24.07
C ALA A 90 1.27 -5.66 -22.64
N ASP A 91 1.89 -4.56 -22.18
CA ASP A 91 2.40 -4.46 -20.80
C ASP A 91 1.27 -4.47 -19.77
N ARG A 92 0.10 -3.90 -20.11
CA ARG A 92 -1.12 -3.88 -19.29
C ARG A 92 -1.66 -5.29 -19.10
N ILE A 93 -1.83 -6.05 -20.18
CA ILE A 93 -2.29 -7.46 -20.13
C ILE A 93 -1.41 -8.30 -19.19
N VAL A 94 -0.08 -8.16 -19.26
CA VAL A 94 0.84 -8.87 -18.36
C VAL A 94 0.68 -8.43 -16.90
N THR A 95 0.48 -7.13 -16.65
CA THR A 95 0.26 -6.59 -15.30
C THR A 95 -1.03 -7.12 -14.69
N GLU A 96 -2.12 -7.10 -15.46
CA GLU A 96 -3.46 -7.53 -15.05
C GLU A 96 -3.58 -9.04 -14.82
N ALA A 97 -2.69 -9.83 -15.43
CA ALA A 97 -2.59 -11.26 -15.20
C ALA A 97 -1.94 -11.62 -13.86
N THR A 98 -1.33 -10.66 -13.16
CA THR A 98 -0.76 -10.89 -11.82
C THR A 98 -1.82 -10.79 -10.73
N ALA A 99 -1.53 -11.35 -9.56
CA ALA A 99 -2.38 -11.20 -8.38
C ALA A 99 -2.49 -9.73 -7.93
N THR A 100 -1.35 -9.06 -7.73
CA THR A 100 -1.28 -7.66 -7.20
C THR A 100 -1.66 -6.57 -8.20
N GLY A 101 -1.60 -6.85 -9.50
CA GLY A 101 -1.99 -5.93 -10.58
C GLY A 101 -3.36 -6.22 -11.20
N ALA A 102 -4.14 -7.13 -10.61
CA ALA A 102 -5.45 -7.50 -11.14
C ALA A 102 -6.42 -6.29 -11.14
N PRO A 103 -7.20 -6.06 -12.21
CA PRO A 103 -8.10 -4.90 -12.32
C PRO A 103 -9.12 -4.76 -11.19
N GLY A 104 -9.58 -5.89 -10.64
CA GLY A 104 -10.56 -5.92 -9.55
C GLY A 104 -9.97 -5.56 -8.17
N ARG A 105 -8.66 -5.30 -8.07
CA ARG A 105 -8.01 -4.98 -6.81
C ARG A 105 -7.98 -3.47 -6.59
N ILE A 106 -8.81 -3.02 -5.65
CA ILE A 106 -8.73 -1.68 -5.07
C ILE A 106 -8.57 -1.81 -3.57
N ASP A 107 -7.58 -1.12 -3.02
CA ASP A 107 -7.23 -1.12 -1.59
C ASP A 107 -6.88 -2.53 -1.04
N ASP A 108 -7.26 -2.78 0.21
CA ASP A 108 -6.78 -3.82 1.11
C ASP A 108 -7.74 -5.03 1.14
N GLU A 109 -7.27 -6.27 0.93
CA GLU A 109 -8.13 -7.46 0.95
C GLU A 109 -8.22 -8.12 2.33
N THR A 110 -9.43 -8.39 2.82
CA THR A 110 -9.68 -8.58 4.26
C THR A 110 -10.42 -9.87 4.65
N GLN A 111 -10.54 -10.85 3.77
CA GLN A 111 -11.02 -12.19 4.17
C GLN A 111 -9.94 -12.98 4.95
N GLY A 112 -8.71 -12.45 5.08
CA GLY A 112 -7.56 -13.30 5.36
C GLY A 112 -7.24 -14.28 4.21
N ILE A 113 -7.97 -14.21 3.09
CA ILE A 113 -7.68 -14.98 1.87
C ILE A 113 -6.43 -14.38 1.24
N ALA A 114 -5.47 -15.25 0.94
CA ALA A 114 -4.35 -14.86 0.12
C ALA A 114 -4.87 -14.43 -1.25
N LEU A 115 -4.50 -13.22 -1.65
CA LEU A 115 -4.64 -12.77 -3.03
C LEU A 115 -4.08 -13.86 -3.95
N VAL A 116 -4.87 -14.37 -4.89
CA VAL A 116 -4.43 -15.45 -5.79
C VAL A 116 -4.18 -14.92 -7.18
N SER A 117 -3.12 -15.41 -7.82
CA SER A 117 -2.89 -15.12 -9.23
C SER A 117 -3.88 -15.90 -10.09
N PRO A 118 -4.50 -15.28 -11.11
CA PRO A 118 -5.23 -16.02 -12.14
C PRO A 118 -4.30 -16.78 -13.09
N THR A 119 -2.99 -16.52 -13.04
CA THR A 119 -2.00 -17.16 -13.92
C THR A 119 -1.57 -18.52 -13.38
N VAL A 120 -1.58 -19.52 -14.26
CA VAL A 120 -0.98 -20.84 -13.98
C VAL A 120 0.52 -20.78 -14.21
N GLY A 121 1.30 -21.04 -13.16
CA GLY A 121 2.77 -21.05 -13.21
C GLY A 121 3.42 -19.87 -12.47
N ALA A 122 4.75 -19.74 -12.60
CA ALA A 122 5.53 -18.79 -11.81
C ALA A 122 5.59 -17.37 -12.40
N THR A 123 5.22 -17.17 -13.67
CA THR A 123 5.35 -15.89 -14.37
C THR A 123 4.05 -15.50 -15.07
N ALA A 124 3.67 -14.23 -14.96
CA ALA A 124 2.53 -13.64 -15.68
C ALA A 124 2.85 -13.28 -17.14
N GLY A 125 4.13 -13.27 -17.51
CA GLY A 125 4.59 -12.94 -18.85
C GLY A 125 5.75 -11.96 -18.85
N ARG A 126 6.05 -11.41 -20.04
CA ARG A 126 7.19 -10.52 -20.27
C ARG A 126 6.74 -9.16 -20.79
N LEU A 127 7.16 -8.10 -20.11
CA LEU A 127 6.94 -6.72 -20.53
C LEU A 127 7.76 -6.39 -21.79
N LYS A 128 7.17 -5.62 -22.70
CA LYS A 128 7.87 -5.00 -23.84
C LYS A 128 8.74 -3.82 -23.40
N ARG A 129 8.39 -3.15 -22.29
CA ARG A 129 9.21 -2.09 -21.69
C ARG A 129 9.74 -2.53 -20.31
N PRO A 130 11.05 -2.35 -20.05
CA PRO A 130 11.58 -2.66 -18.73
C PRO A 130 11.04 -1.71 -17.67
N ARG A 131 10.54 -2.26 -16.56
CA ARG A 131 10.01 -1.54 -15.38
C ARG A 131 11.01 -1.62 -14.24
N ALA A 132 11.07 -0.59 -13.38
CA ALA A 132 11.89 -0.63 -12.17
C ALA A 132 11.20 -1.44 -11.06
N CYS A 133 11.93 -2.33 -10.39
CA CYS A 133 11.46 -3.07 -9.22
C CYS A 133 11.12 -2.12 -8.07
N TYR A 134 10.00 -2.35 -7.37
CA TYR A 134 9.59 -1.56 -6.22
C TYR A 134 10.61 -1.63 -5.07
N THR A 135 11.21 -2.79 -4.81
CA THR A 135 12.21 -2.96 -3.74
C THR A 135 13.61 -2.51 -4.18
N CYS A 136 14.27 -3.27 -5.07
CA CYS A 136 15.69 -3.04 -5.41
C CYS A 136 15.94 -1.97 -6.49
N LYS A 137 14.89 -1.44 -7.14
CA LYS A 137 14.96 -0.46 -8.23
C LYS A 137 15.62 -0.95 -9.52
N HIS A 138 16.11 -2.19 -9.59
CA HIS A 138 16.62 -2.79 -10.82
C HIS A 138 15.53 -2.88 -11.91
N ARG A 139 15.92 -2.72 -13.17
CA ARG A 139 14.98 -2.78 -14.30
C ARG A 139 14.82 -4.21 -14.79
N TYR A 140 13.58 -4.68 -14.90
CA TYR A 140 13.26 -6.05 -15.30
C TYR A 140 12.12 -6.09 -16.32
N VAL A 141 11.97 -7.22 -17.01
CA VAL A 141 10.89 -7.46 -17.99
C VAL A 141 10.08 -8.71 -17.69
N ASP A 142 10.66 -9.71 -17.02
CA ASP A 142 9.94 -10.94 -16.67
C ASP A 142 9.13 -10.72 -15.39
N VAL A 143 7.81 -10.86 -15.48
CA VAL A 143 6.87 -10.51 -14.41
C VAL A 143 6.47 -11.76 -13.66
N ASP A 144 6.57 -11.68 -12.34
CA ASP A 144 6.12 -12.73 -11.44
C ASP A 144 4.60 -12.93 -11.50
N ALA A 145 4.11 -14.16 -11.34
CA ALA A 145 2.67 -14.42 -11.36
C ALA A 145 1.90 -13.70 -10.25
N PHE A 146 2.54 -13.44 -9.10
CA PHE A 146 1.92 -12.76 -7.98
C PHE A 146 2.16 -11.24 -8.00
N TYR A 147 3.42 -10.83 -8.17
CA TYR A 147 3.85 -9.43 -8.02
C TYR A 147 4.06 -8.71 -9.36
N HIS A 148 3.23 -7.71 -9.67
CA HIS A 148 3.40 -6.88 -10.88
C HIS A 148 4.52 -5.84 -10.81
N GLN A 149 5.05 -5.56 -9.61
CA GLN A 149 6.03 -4.50 -9.38
C GLN A 149 7.34 -5.00 -8.74
N LEU A 150 7.54 -6.31 -8.60
CA LEU A 150 8.80 -6.88 -8.10
C LEU A 150 9.53 -7.65 -9.19
N CYS A 151 10.85 -7.49 -9.27
CA CYS A 151 11.67 -8.39 -10.10
C CYS A 151 11.65 -9.81 -9.54
N PRO A 152 12.01 -10.84 -10.33
CA PRO A 152 11.92 -12.24 -9.91
C PRO A 152 12.58 -12.54 -8.55
N ASP A 153 13.77 -11.99 -8.29
CA ASP A 153 14.49 -12.21 -7.03
C ASP A 153 13.78 -11.59 -5.83
N CYS A 154 13.30 -10.35 -5.97
CA CYS A 154 12.54 -9.69 -4.90
C CYS A 154 11.18 -10.36 -4.68
N ALA A 155 10.52 -10.83 -5.74
CA ALA A 155 9.26 -11.57 -5.65
C ALA A 155 9.44 -12.89 -4.88
N LYS A 156 10.52 -13.63 -5.17
CA LYS A 156 10.91 -14.84 -4.45
C LYS A 156 11.11 -14.57 -2.96
N LEU A 157 11.95 -13.58 -2.61
CA LEU A 157 12.20 -13.21 -1.22
C LEU A 157 10.90 -12.81 -0.50
N ASN A 158 10.04 -12.03 -1.16
CA ASN A 158 8.77 -11.61 -0.55
C ASN A 158 7.85 -12.79 -0.28
N ARG A 159 7.74 -13.77 -1.18
CA ARG A 159 6.99 -15.01 -0.90
C ARG A 159 7.56 -15.80 0.27
N GLU A 160 8.87 -15.99 0.30
CA GLU A 160 9.54 -16.72 1.38
C GLU A 160 9.26 -16.07 2.74
N ARG A 161 9.31 -14.73 2.82
CA ARG A 161 9.00 -13.98 4.04
C ARG A 161 7.50 -13.91 4.34
N ARG A 162 6.66 -13.85 3.31
CA ARG A 162 5.20 -13.87 3.43
C ARG A 162 4.73 -15.10 4.19
N ASP A 163 5.29 -16.26 3.92
CA ASP A 163 4.85 -17.52 4.53
C ASP A 163 5.71 -17.94 5.73
N ALA A 164 6.69 -17.13 6.13
CA ALA A 164 7.56 -17.42 7.27
C ALA A 164 6.78 -17.44 8.60
N ARG A 165 7.08 -18.43 9.43
CA ARG A 165 6.44 -18.72 10.73
C ARG A 165 7.49 -19.04 11.79
N THR A 166 7.10 -18.96 13.05
CA THR A 166 7.92 -19.42 14.19
C THR A 166 7.01 -19.97 15.30
N ASP A 167 7.51 -20.86 16.15
CA ASP A 167 6.74 -21.31 17.31
C ASP A 167 6.78 -20.24 18.42
N LEU A 168 5.61 -19.74 18.78
CA LEU A 168 5.38 -18.78 19.86
C LEU A 168 4.54 -19.39 21.00
N THR A 169 4.46 -20.71 21.08
CA THR A 169 3.75 -21.39 22.17
C THR A 169 4.27 -20.93 23.52
N GLY A 170 3.35 -20.50 24.39
CA GLY A 170 3.67 -19.98 25.72
C GLY A 170 4.12 -18.51 25.74
N ARG A 171 4.27 -17.85 24.58
CA ARG A 171 4.58 -16.41 24.52
C ARG A 171 3.33 -15.56 24.72
N ARG A 172 3.49 -14.38 25.31
CA ARG A 172 2.46 -13.35 25.44
C ARG A 172 2.77 -12.14 24.57
N ALA A 173 1.79 -11.70 23.78
CA ALA A 173 1.91 -10.60 22.85
C ALA A 173 0.85 -9.51 23.10
N LEU A 174 1.26 -8.25 23.05
CA LEU A 174 0.38 -7.09 22.95
C LEU A 174 0.52 -6.48 21.56
N LEU A 175 -0.58 -6.39 20.83
CA LEU A 175 -0.65 -5.79 19.50
C LEU A 175 -1.65 -4.63 19.49
N THR A 176 -1.17 -3.41 19.25
CA THR A 176 -2.08 -2.26 19.13
C THR A 176 -2.75 -2.21 17.76
N GLY A 177 -4.05 -1.93 17.72
CA GLY A 177 -4.79 -1.81 16.45
C GLY A 177 -4.96 -3.12 15.70
N GLY A 178 -5.27 -4.22 16.41
CA GLY A 178 -5.32 -5.58 15.84
C GLY A 178 -6.64 -5.97 15.15
N ARG A 179 -7.66 -5.11 15.16
CA ARG A 179 -9.00 -5.47 14.63
C ARG A 179 -9.05 -5.72 13.12
N ALA A 180 -8.34 -4.91 12.33
CA ALA A 180 -8.52 -4.86 10.89
C ALA A 180 -7.20 -4.57 10.17
N LYS A 181 -7.21 -4.67 8.83
CA LYS A 181 -6.06 -4.41 7.95
C LYS A 181 -4.80 -5.19 8.39
N ILE A 182 -3.62 -4.58 8.32
CA ILE A 182 -2.34 -5.22 8.70
C ILE A 182 -2.40 -5.80 10.12
N GLY A 183 -3.01 -5.07 11.07
CA GLY A 183 -3.13 -5.50 12.46
C GLY A 183 -3.85 -6.84 12.60
N MET A 184 -4.92 -7.07 11.85
CA MET A 184 -5.62 -8.37 11.86
C MET A 184 -4.73 -9.49 11.33
N TYR A 185 -3.96 -9.26 10.26
CA TYR A 185 -3.04 -10.27 9.72
C TYR A 185 -1.88 -10.57 10.68
N ILE A 186 -1.37 -9.57 11.42
CA ILE A 186 -0.37 -9.79 12.47
C ILE A 186 -0.98 -10.60 13.63
N ALA A 187 -2.19 -10.23 14.08
CA ALA A 187 -2.89 -10.96 15.15
C ALA A 187 -3.07 -12.44 14.79
N LEU A 188 -3.56 -12.72 13.58
CA LEU A 188 -3.73 -14.08 13.07
C LEU A 188 -2.40 -14.85 13.04
N ARG A 189 -1.29 -14.21 12.65
CA ARG A 189 0.04 -14.85 12.69
C ARG A 189 0.43 -15.23 14.12
N LEU A 190 0.38 -14.29 15.06
CA LEU A 190 0.69 -14.52 16.47
C LEU A 190 -0.15 -15.67 17.06
N LEU A 191 -1.46 -15.64 16.82
CA LEU A 191 -2.42 -16.63 17.31
C LEU A 191 -2.18 -18.02 16.69
N ARG A 192 -1.93 -18.09 15.39
CA ARG A 192 -1.65 -19.35 14.68
C ARG A 192 -0.25 -19.90 14.97
N ASP A 193 0.67 -19.06 15.43
CA ASP A 193 2.02 -19.46 15.86
C ASP A 193 2.09 -19.85 17.33
N GLY A 194 1.01 -19.67 18.11
CA GLY A 194 0.92 -20.22 19.46
C GLY A 194 0.81 -19.19 20.59
N ALA A 195 0.91 -17.90 20.28
CA ALA A 195 0.99 -16.85 21.29
C ALA A 195 -0.37 -16.55 21.92
N HIS A 196 -0.38 -16.25 23.23
CA HIS A 196 -1.47 -15.55 23.88
C HIS A 196 -1.42 -14.09 23.46
N THR A 197 -2.48 -13.62 22.80
CA THR A 197 -2.44 -12.34 22.10
C THR A 197 -3.53 -11.41 22.63
N THR A 198 -3.10 -10.28 23.19
CA THR A 198 -3.97 -9.15 23.50
C THR A 198 -3.94 -8.19 22.32
N ILE A 199 -5.09 -7.89 21.73
CA ILE A 199 -5.21 -6.84 20.71
C ILE A 199 -5.96 -5.63 21.25
N THR A 200 -5.62 -4.44 20.75
CA THR A 200 -6.38 -3.22 21.05
C THR A 200 -7.19 -2.73 19.86
N THR A 201 -8.34 -2.10 20.11
CA THR A 201 -9.19 -1.49 19.09
C THR A 201 -10.18 -0.50 19.71
N ARG A 202 -10.68 0.44 18.91
CA ARG A 202 -11.82 1.30 19.29
C ARG A 202 -13.18 0.59 19.12
N PHE A 203 -13.19 -0.53 18.38
CA PHE A 203 -14.39 -1.29 18.01
C PHE A 203 -14.22 -2.77 18.43
N PRO A 204 -14.32 -3.08 19.73
CA PRO A 204 -14.09 -4.42 20.25
C PRO A 204 -15.16 -5.44 19.82
N ASN A 205 -16.43 -5.07 19.69
CA ASN A 205 -17.48 -6.01 19.26
C ASN A 205 -17.29 -6.44 17.80
N ASP A 206 -16.94 -5.52 16.90
CA ASP A 206 -16.57 -5.87 15.52
C ASP A 206 -15.31 -6.74 15.47
N ALA A 207 -14.34 -6.53 16.37
CA ALA A 207 -13.20 -7.45 16.48
C ALA A 207 -13.64 -8.86 16.87
N VAL A 208 -14.51 -9.01 17.88
CA VAL A 208 -15.06 -10.32 18.26
C VAL A 208 -15.73 -11.00 17.06
N ARG A 209 -16.58 -10.29 16.31
CA ARG A 209 -17.23 -10.83 15.10
C ARG A 209 -16.20 -11.29 14.05
N ARG A 210 -15.18 -10.48 13.78
CA ARG A 210 -14.14 -10.79 12.79
C ARG A 210 -13.35 -12.04 13.13
N PHE A 211 -12.84 -12.12 14.36
CA PHE A 211 -12.00 -13.24 14.77
C PHE A 211 -12.82 -14.53 14.92
N SER A 212 -14.05 -14.45 15.41
CA SER A 212 -14.94 -15.62 15.52
C SER A 212 -15.34 -16.17 14.15
N ALA A 213 -15.47 -15.31 13.13
CA ALA A 213 -15.79 -15.70 11.76
C ALA A 213 -14.63 -16.38 11.00
N MET A 214 -13.42 -16.43 11.55
CA MET A 214 -12.30 -17.11 10.92
C MET A 214 -12.53 -18.63 10.92
N PRO A 215 -12.28 -19.35 9.81
CA PRO A 215 -12.54 -20.80 9.73
C PRO A 215 -11.79 -21.64 10.77
N ASP A 216 -10.61 -21.18 11.17
CA ASP A 216 -9.72 -21.83 12.15
C ASP A 216 -9.81 -21.21 13.55
N SER A 217 -10.83 -20.36 13.82
CA SER A 217 -10.93 -19.62 15.08
C SER A 217 -10.96 -20.53 16.31
N ALA A 218 -11.64 -21.67 16.23
CA ALA A 218 -11.76 -22.63 17.32
C ALA A 218 -10.39 -23.07 17.90
N ASP A 219 -9.32 -23.08 17.08
CA ASP A 219 -8.00 -23.54 17.49
C ASP A 219 -7.25 -22.54 18.38
N TRP A 220 -7.60 -21.24 18.33
CA TRP A 220 -6.82 -20.19 18.99
C TRP A 220 -7.64 -19.09 19.65
N LEU A 221 -8.97 -19.05 19.48
CA LEU A 221 -9.82 -17.97 20.00
C LEU A 221 -9.74 -17.84 21.53
N HIS A 222 -9.53 -18.96 22.23
CA HIS A 222 -9.32 -19.00 23.67
C HIS A 222 -8.03 -18.30 24.15
N ARG A 223 -7.09 -18.01 23.24
CA ARG A 223 -5.86 -17.26 23.51
C ARG A 223 -5.93 -15.79 23.08
N LEU A 224 -7.04 -15.38 22.49
CA LEU A 224 -7.27 -13.99 22.09
C LEU A 224 -7.95 -13.23 23.22
N ARG A 225 -7.37 -12.10 23.59
CA ARG A 225 -8.00 -11.07 24.41
C ARG A 225 -8.16 -9.79 23.61
N ILE A 226 -9.33 -9.16 23.70
CA ILE A 226 -9.67 -7.94 22.98
C ILE A 226 -9.86 -6.81 24.00
N VAL A 227 -9.11 -5.73 23.81
CA VAL A 227 -9.23 -4.52 24.62
C VAL A 227 -9.80 -3.37 23.81
N GLY A 228 -10.97 -2.88 24.24
CA GLY A 228 -11.58 -1.65 23.78
C GLY A 228 -10.91 -0.42 24.40
N ILE A 229 -10.25 0.40 23.58
CA ILE A 229 -9.46 1.57 24.01
C ILE A 229 -9.33 2.60 22.89
N ASP A 230 -9.27 3.89 23.27
CA ASP A 230 -8.78 4.97 22.42
C ASP A 230 -7.33 5.32 22.77
N LEU A 231 -6.38 5.04 21.87
CA LEU A 231 -4.96 5.34 22.08
C LEU A 231 -4.63 6.85 22.06
N ARG A 232 -5.61 7.69 21.70
CA ARG A 232 -5.49 9.14 21.85
C ARG A 232 -5.65 9.59 23.30
N ASP A 233 -6.10 8.72 24.20
CA ASP A 233 -6.24 8.99 25.63
C ASP A 233 -5.07 8.36 26.43
N PRO A 234 -4.08 9.16 26.87
CA PRO A 234 -2.94 8.64 27.63
C PRO A 234 -3.30 7.93 28.94
N ALA A 235 -4.45 8.27 29.55
CA ALA A 235 -4.91 7.62 30.77
C ALA A 235 -5.33 6.18 30.48
N GLN A 236 -6.07 5.96 29.39
CA GLN A 236 -6.42 4.61 28.96
C GLN A 236 -5.18 3.81 28.54
N VAL A 237 -4.21 4.42 27.85
CA VAL A 237 -2.96 3.73 27.47
C VAL A 237 -2.18 3.28 28.69
N SER A 238 -2.16 4.13 29.72
CA SER A 238 -1.55 3.80 31.02
C SER A 238 -2.28 2.65 31.71
N ALA A 239 -3.62 2.67 31.75
CA ALA A 239 -4.43 1.59 32.32
C ALA A 239 -4.25 0.26 31.57
N LEU A 240 -4.15 0.29 30.23
CA LEU A 240 -3.84 -0.88 29.42
C LEU A 240 -2.48 -1.46 29.78
N ALA A 241 -1.44 -0.62 29.93
CA ALA A 241 -0.12 -1.10 30.31
C ALA A 241 -0.14 -1.79 31.68
N ASP A 242 -0.83 -1.17 32.65
CA ASP A 242 -0.94 -1.69 34.01
C ASP A 242 -1.71 -3.04 34.04
N ASP A 243 -2.81 -3.16 33.29
CA ASP A 243 -3.57 -4.41 33.15
C ASP A 243 -2.77 -5.53 32.45
N VAL A 244 -2.02 -5.21 31.39
CA VAL A 244 -1.18 -6.19 30.68
C VAL A 244 -0.05 -6.69 31.58
N ALA A 245 0.56 -5.79 32.35
CA ALA A 245 1.61 -6.13 33.32
C ALA A 245 1.06 -6.96 34.50
N ALA A 246 -0.16 -6.68 34.98
CA ALA A 246 -0.79 -7.42 36.08
C ALA A 246 -1.05 -8.90 35.74
N GLN A 247 -1.17 -9.23 34.46
CA GLN A 247 -1.29 -10.61 33.97
C GLN A 247 0.05 -11.37 33.89
N GLY A 248 1.18 -10.73 34.24
CA GLY A 248 2.51 -11.34 34.29
C GLY A 248 3.45 -10.88 33.16
N PRO A 249 4.53 -11.63 32.88
CA PRO A 249 5.55 -11.24 31.91
C PRO A 249 5.04 -11.11 30.47
N LEU A 250 5.60 -10.17 29.70
CA LEU A 250 5.23 -9.91 28.31
C LEU A 250 6.41 -10.19 27.36
N ASP A 251 6.21 -10.95 26.29
CA ASP A 251 7.30 -11.30 25.37
C ASP A 251 7.37 -10.37 24.16
N ILE A 252 6.21 -9.95 23.64
CA ILE A 252 6.10 -9.25 22.36
C ILE A 252 5.21 -8.01 22.55
N LEU A 253 5.70 -6.86 22.14
CA LEU A 253 4.95 -5.62 22.01
C LEU A 253 5.04 -5.14 20.56
N ILE A 254 3.90 -5.04 19.88
CA ILE A 254 3.81 -4.51 18.52
C ILE A 254 2.98 -3.22 18.57
N ASN A 255 3.67 -2.10 18.42
CA ASN A 255 3.06 -0.79 18.26
C ASN A 255 2.66 -0.60 16.80
N ASN A 256 1.51 -1.17 16.42
CA ASN A 256 0.98 -1.17 15.06
C ASN A 256 -0.07 -0.08 14.80
N ALA A 257 -0.89 0.25 15.80
CA ALA A 257 -1.91 1.28 15.64
C ALA A 257 -1.28 2.60 15.21
N ALA A 258 -1.85 3.20 14.16
CA ALA A 258 -1.42 4.48 13.65
C ALA A 258 -2.59 5.24 13.01
N GLN A 259 -2.54 6.56 13.10
CA GLN A 259 -3.35 7.50 12.33
C GLN A 259 -2.41 8.24 11.37
N THR A 260 -2.67 8.15 10.07
CA THR A 260 -1.91 8.83 9.01
C THR A 260 -2.67 10.02 8.45
N VAL A 261 -3.98 9.88 8.35
CA VAL A 261 -4.95 10.91 7.96
C VAL A 261 -6.20 10.77 8.83
N LYS A 262 -6.82 11.90 9.14
CA LYS A 262 -8.17 11.98 9.70
C LYS A 262 -9.19 11.68 8.60
N ARG A 263 -10.14 10.80 8.91
CA ARG A 263 -11.22 10.44 7.99
C ARG A 263 -12.36 11.45 8.11
N ALA A 264 -13.09 11.67 7.01
CA ALA A 264 -14.26 12.53 7.02
C ALA A 264 -15.31 12.07 8.06
N PRO A 265 -16.07 13.02 8.66
CA PRO A 265 -17.17 12.69 9.56
C PRO A 265 -18.14 11.67 8.96
N GLY A 266 -18.53 10.68 9.76
CA GLY A 266 -19.44 9.61 9.33
C GLY A 266 -18.77 8.41 8.68
N SER A 267 -17.47 8.46 8.39
CA SER A 267 -16.72 7.29 7.84
C SER A 267 -16.82 6.05 8.72
N TYR A 268 -16.99 6.24 10.04
CA TYR A 268 -17.12 5.18 11.03
C TYR A 268 -18.57 4.90 11.47
N SER A 269 -19.56 5.58 10.90
CA SER A 269 -20.96 5.57 11.38
C SER A 269 -21.53 4.16 11.54
N HIS A 270 -21.29 3.27 10.57
CA HIS A 270 -21.71 1.87 10.63
C HIS A 270 -21.03 1.09 11.76
N LEU A 271 -19.73 1.30 12.00
CA LEU A 271 -19.02 0.64 13.08
C LEU A 271 -19.54 1.11 14.45
N VAL A 272 -19.73 2.42 14.63
CA VAL A 272 -20.25 2.99 15.87
C VAL A 272 -21.65 2.43 16.18
N ALA A 273 -22.52 2.36 15.17
CA ALA A 273 -23.84 1.75 15.33
C ALA A 273 -23.74 0.25 15.66
N ALA A 274 -22.85 -0.48 14.98
CA ALA A 274 -22.65 -1.91 15.17
C ALA A 274 -22.06 -2.27 16.55
N GLU A 275 -21.24 -1.40 17.14
CA GLU A 275 -20.67 -1.62 18.48
C GLU A 275 -21.74 -1.64 19.58
N SER A 276 -22.86 -0.96 19.39
CA SER A 276 -23.96 -0.98 20.36
C SER A 276 -24.85 -2.23 20.24
N ALA A 277 -24.66 -3.04 19.19
CA ALA A 277 -25.49 -4.20 18.93
C ALA A 277 -25.01 -5.45 19.71
N PRO A 278 -25.92 -6.30 20.22
CA PRO A 278 -25.55 -7.53 20.91
C PRO A 278 -24.71 -8.47 20.03
N LEU A 279 -23.71 -9.13 20.64
CA LEU A 279 -22.95 -10.20 20.01
C LEU A 279 -23.82 -11.47 19.99
N ALA A 280 -24.38 -11.80 18.83
CA ALA A 280 -25.13 -13.04 18.60
C ALA A 280 -24.18 -14.10 18.02
N ILE A 281 -23.26 -14.60 18.86
CA ILE A 281 -22.27 -15.61 18.47
C ILE A 281 -22.55 -16.89 19.24
N ASP A 282 -22.82 -17.97 18.51
CA ASP A 282 -22.97 -19.30 19.08
C ASP A 282 -21.57 -19.91 19.34
N GLY A 283 -21.17 -20.03 20.60
CA GLY A 283 -19.91 -20.66 20.98
C GLY A 283 -19.01 -19.81 21.89
N PRO A 284 -17.74 -20.21 22.08
CA PRO A 284 -16.80 -19.45 22.91
C PRO A 284 -16.49 -18.11 22.25
N VAL A 285 -16.51 -17.05 23.04
CA VAL A 285 -16.06 -15.70 22.65
C VAL A 285 -14.73 -15.37 23.36
N PRO A 286 -13.83 -14.60 22.74
CA PRO A 286 -12.61 -14.17 23.38
C PRO A 286 -12.91 -13.28 24.59
N GLU A 287 -11.97 -13.22 25.53
CA GLU A 287 -12.05 -12.27 26.65
C GLU A 287 -12.10 -10.84 26.09
N MET A 288 -13.04 -10.04 26.58
CA MET A 288 -13.22 -8.65 26.15
C MET A 288 -13.23 -7.72 27.36
N VAL A 289 -12.37 -6.70 27.34
CA VAL A 289 -12.27 -5.67 28.38
C VAL A 289 -12.30 -4.29 27.73
N THR A 290 -12.90 -3.31 28.40
CA THR A 290 -12.98 -1.94 27.89
C THR A 290 -12.63 -0.96 29.01
N PHE A 291 -11.68 -0.05 28.78
CA PHE A 291 -11.21 0.85 29.83
C PHE A 291 -12.09 2.10 30.06
N HIS A 292 -13.06 2.37 29.17
CA HIS A 292 -14.21 3.27 29.39
C HIS A 292 -15.39 2.84 28.49
N LYS A 293 -16.63 3.30 28.74
CA LYS A 293 -17.79 2.98 27.89
C LYS A 293 -17.45 3.23 26.42
N ALA A 294 -17.72 2.25 25.55
CA ALA A 294 -17.64 2.45 24.10
C ALA A 294 -18.34 3.76 23.74
N PRO A 295 -17.81 4.56 22.79
CA PRO A 295 -18.44 5.82 22.45
C PRO A 295 -19.89 5.56 22.06
N HIS A 296 -20.84 5.98 22.91
CA HIS A 296 -22.22 6.10 22.50
C HIS A 296 -22.26 7.11 21.34
N ALA A 297 -23.24 7.02 20.45
CA ALA A 297 -23.36 7.95 19.32
C ALA A 297 -23.30 9.44 19.73
N HIS A 298 -23.57 9.76 21.00
CA HIS A 298 -23.48 11.10 21.60
C HIS A 298 -22.11 11.47 22.19
N ASP A 299 -21.27 10.49 22.56
CA ASP A 299 -19.95 10.68 23.19
C ASP A 299 -18.79 10.40 22.21
N ALA A 300 -19.11 9.98 20.99
CA ALA A 300 -18.11 9.71 19.96
C ALA A 300 -17.50 11.04 19.45
N PRO A 301 -16.16 11.13 19.30
CA PRO A 301 -15.52 12.23 18.57
C PRO A 301 -16.24 12.54 17.26
N ALA A 302 -16.35 13.81 16.86
CA ALA A 302 -17.18 14.24 15.71
C ALA A 302 -16.93 13.45 14.40
N GLU A 303 -15.75 12.86 14.21
CA GLU A 303 -15.42 11.97 13.09
C GLU A 303 -16.21 10.65 13.07
N LEU A 304 -16.56 10.15 14.25
CA LEU A 304 -17.34 8.94 14.50
C LEU A 304 -18.85 9.23 14.40
N VAL A 305 -19.23 10.50 14.44
CA VAL A 305 -20.62 10.96 14.41
C VAL A 305 -21.01 11.36 12.98
N GLY A 306 -21.95 10.65 12.40
CA GLY A 306 -22.57 10.96 11.12
C GLY A 306 -23.74 10.02 10.87
N ALA A 307 -24.85 10.54 10.35
CA ALA A 307 -26.01 9.71 10.04
C ALA A 307 -25.75 8.93 8.74
N ALA A 308 -25.62 7.60 8.83
CA ALA A 308 -25.72 6.78 7.65
C ALA A 308 -27.19 6.76 7.17
N PRO A 309 -27.48 6.98 5.87
CA PRO A 309 -28.85 7.02 5.36
C PRO A 309 -29.60 5.69 5.52
N THR A 310 -28.89 4.56 5.66
CA THR A 310 -29.47 3.26 6.03
C THR A 310 -28.41 2.43 6.75
N LEU A 311 -28.66 2.02 7.99
CA LEU A 311 -27.70 1.23 8.77
C LEU A 311 -27.62 -0.22 8.27
N ILE A 312 -26.41 -0.68 7.97
CA ILE A 312 -26.10 -2.08 7.65
C ILE A 312 -26.09 -2.90 8.97
N PRO A 313 -26.72 -4.09 9.02
CA PRO A 313 -26.64 -4.97 10.18
C PRO A 313 -25.18 -5.32 10.56
N PRO A 314 -24.84 -5.46 11.85
CA PRO A 314 -23.47 -5.68 12.30
C PRO A 314 -22.75 -6.85 11.62
N ASP A 315 -23.39 -8.02 11.52
CA ASP A 315 -22.78 -9.20 10.90
C ASP A 315 -22.59 -9.02 9.39
N ALA A 316 -23.52 -8.32 8.73
CA ALA A 316 -23.38 -7.97 7.32
C ALA A 316 -22.26 -6.95 7.10
N LEU A 317 -22.09 -5.98 8.00
CA LEU A 317 -20.98 -5.03 7.97
C LEU A 317 -19.64 -5.76 8.09
N THR A 318 -19.51 -6.65 9.09
CA THR A 318 -18.31 -7.47 9.26
C THR A 318 -18.07 -8.35 8.04
N ALA A 319 -19.10 -9.02 7.50
CA ALA A 319 -18.97 -9.85 6.30
C ALA A 319 -18.51 -9.06 5.07
N LEU A 320 -19.07 -7.86 4.83
CA LEU A 320 -18.65 -6.97 3.74
C LEU A 320 -17.20 -6.51 3.93
N ALA A 321 -16.85 -6.09 5.15
CA ALA A 321 -15.51 -5.64 5.50
C ALA A 321 -14.47 -6.76 5.57
N LEU A 322 -14.91 -8.02 5.58
CA LEU A 322 -14.07 -9.17 5.41
C LEU A 322 -14.08 -9.65 3.97
N THR A 323 -14.89 -9.15 3.04
CA THR A 323 -14.99 -9.72 1.69
C THR A 323 -14.24 -8.87 0.66
N SER A 324 -13.45 -9.51 -0.22
CA SER A 324 -12.73 -8.82 -1.31
C SER A 324 -13.71 -8.11 -2.27
N ARG A 325 -13.25 -7.06 -2.95
CA ARG A 325 -14.06 -6.31 -3.95
C ARG A 325 -15.30 -5.62 -3.39
N ASN A 326 -15.30 -5.24 -2.11
CA ASN A 326 -16.37 -4.42 -1.53
C ASN A 326 -16.12 -2.90 -1.57
N ALA A 327 -14.95 -2.48 -2.02
CA ALA A 327 -14.59 -1.08 -2.23
C ALA A 327 -14.23 -0.77 -3.71
N THR A 328 -14.92 -1.41 -4.67
CA THR A 328 -14.74 -1.12 -6.11
C THR A 328 -15.30 0.25 -6.48
N PRO A 329 -14.91 0.85 -7.62
CA PRO A 329 -15.38 2.18 -8.03
C PRO A 329 -16.88 2.21 -8.22
N GLU A 330 -17.48 1.12 -8.73
CA GLU A 330 -18.92 1.00 -8.95
C GLU A 330 -19.67 1.03 -7.62
N ARG A 331 -19.18 0.31 -6.60
CA ARG A 331 -19.79 0.29 -5.26
C ARG A 331 -19.61 1.61 -4.54
N ILE A 332 -18.47 2.28 -4.73
CA ILE A 332 -18.20 3.62 -4.20
C ILE A 332 -19.19 4.62 -4.81
N ALA A 333 -19.32 4.62 -6.14
CA ALA A 333 -20.28 5.47 -6.85
C ALA A 333 -21.74 5.21 -6.42
N ALA A 334 -22.06 3.96 -6.08
CA ALA A 334 -23.37 3.57 -5.56
C ALA A 334 -23.55 3.82 -4.05
N LEU A 335 -22.55 4.34 -3.33
CA LEU A 335 -22.57 4.54 -1.86
C LEU A 335 -22.89 3.27 -1.06
N THR A 336 -22.49 2.10 -1.57
CA THR A 336 -22.67 0.79 -0.93
C THR A 336 -21.34 0.12 -0.56
N ALA A 337 -20.24 0.82 -0.79
CA ALA A 337 -18.91 0.32 -0.50
C ALA A 337 -18.61 0.35 0.99
N ILE A 338 -17.97 -0.73 1.46
CA ILE A 338 -17.39 -0.84 2.80
C ILE A 338 -15.95 -1.33 2.60
N ASP A 339 -15.00 -0.61 3.16
CA ASP A 339 -13.59 -0.97 3.05
C ASP A 339 -13.19 -2.10 4.01
N ALA A 340 -11.94 -2.54 3.88
CA ALA A 340 -11.29 -3.51 4.77
C ALA A 340 -11.37 -3.18 6.28
N GLY A 341 -11.41 -1.91 6.61
CA GLY A 341 -11.57 -1.42 7.97
C GLY A 341 -13.01 -1.43 8.45
N GLY A 342 -14.00 -1.77 7.63
CA GLY A 342 -15.41 -1.57 7.92
C GLY A 342 -15.86 -0.10 7.80
N LEU A 343 -15.07 0.72 7.11
CA LEU A 343 -15.34 2.15 6.94
C LEU A 343 -16.11 2.39 5.64
N VAL A 344 -16.94 3.44 5.67
CA VAL A 344 -17.43 4.05 4.44
C VAL A 344 -16.26 4.75 3.75
N PRO A 345 -16.04 4.54 2.44
CA PRO A 345 -14.98 5.23 1.72
C PRO A 345 -15.07 6.74 1.84
N ASP A 346 -13.96 7.36 2.21
CA ASP A 346 -13.84 8.81 2.27
C ASP A 346 -13.76 9.37 0.84
N LEU A 347 -14.72 10.22 0.47
CA LEU A 347 -14.86 10.82 -0.85
C LEU A 347 -14.30 12.25 -0.93
N ALA A 348 -13.64 12.72 0.13
CA ALA A 348 -13.12 14.08 0.19
C ALA A 348 -12.14 14.38 -0.96
N SER A 349 -12.28 15.59 -1.54
CA SER A 349 -11.42 16.09 -2.60
C SER A 349 -10.03 16.51 -2.10
N SER A 350 -9.87 16.68 -0.79
CA SER A 350 -8.63 16.97 -0.10
C SER A 350 -8.62 16.32 1.29
N ASN A 351 -7.44 15.97 1.80
CA ASN A 351 -7.21 15.47 3.15
C ASN A 351 -5.79 15.84 3.60
N SER A 352 -5.45 15.53 4.84
CA SER A 352 -4.17 15.90 5.44
C SER A 352 -2.94 15.22 4.83
N TRP A 353 -3.14 14.22 3.96
CA TRP A 353 -2.06 13.60 3.18
C TRP A 353 -1.38 14.59 2.25
N VAL A 354 -2.15 15.51 1.65
CA VAL A 354 -1.65 16.48 0.67
C VAL A 354 -1.46 17.88 1.26
N GLN A 355 -1.99 18.12 2.46
CA GLN A 355 -1.90 19.41 3.15
C GLN A 355 -0.48 19.74 3.61
N MET A 356 -0.11 21.01 3.47
CA MET A 356 1.11 21.61 3.98
C MET A 356 0.95 22.05 5.44
N VAL A 357 2.05 22.50 6.05
CA VAL A 357 2.13 22.81 7.50
C VAL A 357 1.05 23.77 8.02
N HIS A 358 0.62 24.75 7.23
CA HIS A 358 -0.38 25.74 7.65
C HIS A 358 -1.83 25.28 7.41
N GLU A 359 -2.02 24.15 6.75
CA GLU A 359 -3.32 23.60 6.37
C GLU A 359 -3.75 22.43 7.27
N VAL A 360 -2.80 21.81 7.98
CA VAL A 360 -3.07 20.69 8.90
C VAL A 360 -3.84 21.21 10.13
N ASP A 361 -4.98 20.59 10.40
CA ASP A 361 -5.79 20.91 11.57
C ASP A 361 -5.02 20.61 12.89
N PRO A 362 -5.00 21.55 13.86
CA PRO A 362 -4.28 21.33 15.12
C PRO A 362 -4.77 20.13 15.94
N LEU A 363 -6.06 19.78 15.88
CA LEU A 363 -6.57 18.59 16.57
C LEU A 363 -6.04 17.33 15.89
N GLU A 364 -6.10 17.26 14.55
CA GLU A 364 -5.53 16.12 13.82
C GLU A 364 -4.03 15.94 14.09
N LEU A 365 -3.27 17.04 14.14
CA LEU A 365 -1.85 16.99 14.55
C LEU A 365 -1.70 16.31 15.92
N LEU A 366 -2.50 16.74 16.92
CA LEU A 366 -2.44 16.16 18.27
C LEU A 366 -2.84 14.68 18.28
N GLU A 367 -3.89 14.30 17.58
CA GLU A 367 -4.35 12.91 17.47
C GLU A 367 -3.28 12.00 16.87
N VAL A 368 -2.62 12.46 15.80
CA VAL A 368 -1.53 11.73 15.15
C VAL A 368 -0.34 11.58 16.10
N GLN A 369 0.03 12.61 16.85
CA GLN A 369 1.11 12.52 17.84
C GLN A 369 0.75 11.56 18.99
N LEU A 370 -0.48 11.65 19.50
CA LEU A 370 -0.97 10.82 20.60
C LEU A 370 -0.98 9.35 20.23
N CYS A 371 -1.56 9.02 19.07
CA CYS A 371 -1.68 7.64 18.60
C CYS A 371 -0.34 7.05 18.15
N ASN A 372 0.46 7.80 17.38
CA ASN A 372 1.63 7.24 16.70
C ASN A 372 2.93 7.31 17.53
N VAL A 373 2.99 8.15 18.56
CA VAL A 373 4.22 8.38 19.34
C VAL A 373 3.98 8.32 20.83
N THR A 374 3.00 9.04 21.36
CA THR A 374 2.77 9.11 22.81
C THR A 374 2.33 7.75 23.35
N ALA A 375 1.38 7.10 22.70
CA ALA A 375 0.92 5.78 23.11
C ALA A 375 2.04 4.72 23.04
N PRO A 376 2.78 4.56 21.92
CA PRO A 376 3.96 3.70 21.87
C PRO A 376 4.99 3.98 22.96
N PHE A 377 5.29 5.26 23.24
CA PHE A 377 6.25 5.63 24.29
C PHE A 377 5.76 5.19 25.68
N ILE A 378 4.50 5.45 26.02
CA ILE A 378 3.91 5.04 27.30
C ILE A 378 3.96 3.52 27.44
N LEU A 379 3.54 2.79 26.40
CA LEU A 379 3.53 1.32 26.40
C LEU A 379 4.94 0.75 26.59
N VAL A 380 5.92 1.22 25.81
CA VAL A 380 7.33 0.77 25.95
C VAL A 380 7.86 1.05 27.35
N SER A 381 7.65 2.27 27.86
CA SER A 381 8.12 2.69 29.17
C SER A 381 7.52 1.85 30.29
N ARG A 382 6.19 1.69 30.30
CA ARG A 382 5.48 1.01 31.40
C ARG A 382 5.55 -0.51 31.33
N LEU A 383 5.64 -1.09 30.14
CA LEU A 383 5.70 -2.55 29.97
C LEU A 383 7.13 -3.10 30.04
N ARG A 384 8.17 -2.25 29.97
CA ARG A 384 9.57 -2.70 30.06
C ARG A 384 9.84 -3.62 31.27
N PRO A 385 9.39 -3.32 32.50
CA PRO A 385 9.59 -4.24 33.63
C PRO A 385 8.93 -5.61 33.43
N ALA A 386 7.71 -5.65 32.88
CA ALA A 386 7.02 -6.90 32.57
C ALA A 386 7.73 -7.69 31.46
N MET A 387 8.34 -7.00 30.49
CA MET A 387 9.14 -7.62 29.44
C MET A 387 10.49 -8.14 29.95
N ALA A 388 11.14 -7.40 30.85
CA ALA A 388 12.39 -7.83 31.49
C ALA A 388 12.17 -9.11 32.33
N ALA A 389 11.00 -9.26 32.95
CA ALA A 389 10.64 -10.44 33.73
C ALA A 389 10.35 -11.69 32.89
N ALA A 390 10.21 -11.58 31.55
CA ALA A 390 9.94 -12.72 30.70
C ALA A 390 11.18 -13.61 30.54
N SER A 391 10.99 -14.92 30.71
CA SER A 391 12.05 -15.94 30.69
C SER A 391 12.59 -16.25 29.30
N ALA A 392 11.94 -15.73 28.26
CA ALA A 392 12.36 -15.87 26.89
C ALA A 392 13.78 -15.35 26.62
N ARG A 393 14.51 -16.05 25.74
CA ARG A 393 15.85 -15.65 25.26
C ARG A 393 15.85 -14.21 24.75
N ARG A 394 14.85 -13.86 23.95
CA ARG A 394 14.61 -12.52 23.41
C ARG A 394 13.14 -12.14 23.54
N LYS A 395 12.95 -10.85 23.76
CA LYS A 395 11.65 -10.17 23.76
C LYS A 395 11.66 -9.13 22.65
N TYR A 396 10.50 -8.75 22.14
CA TYR A 396 10.41 -7.98 20.92
C TYR A 396 9.56 -6.73 21.12
N VAL A 397 10.12 -5.57 20.79
CA VAL A 397 9.34 -4.35 20.54
C VAL A 397 9.42 -4.04 19.06
N VAL A 398 8.29 -4.12 18.37
CA VAL A 398 8.19 -3.77 16.95
C VAL A 398 7.36 -2.51 16.80
N ASN A 399 8.02 -1.43 16.40
CA ASN A 399 7.40 -0.14 16.11
C ASN A 399 7.05 -0.09 14.61
N VAL A 400 5.77 -0.12 14.27
CA VAL A 400 5.33 -0.03 12.88
C VAL A 400 5.48 1.40 12.39
N SER A 401 6.50 1.62 11.59
CA SER A 401 6.88 2.90 11.01
C SER A 401 6.62 2.91 9.50
N ALA A 402 7.16 3.90 8.81
CA ALA A 402 7.04 4.03 7.36
C ALA A 402 8.16 4.91 6.80
N MET A 403 8.26 4.99 5.47
CA MET A 403 9.12 5.93 4.75
C MET A 403 8.91 7.40 5.15
N GLU A 404 7.76 7.75 5.68
CA GLU A 404 7.43 9.07 6.23
C GLU A 404 8.32 9.42 7.43
N GLY A 405 8.79 8.42 8.18
CA GLY A 405 9.73 8.60 9.27
C GLY A 405 11.20 8.68 8.84
N GLN A 406 11.50 8.50 7.55
CA GLN A 406 12.87 8.52 7.05
C GLN A 406 13.39 9.97 6.91
N PHE A 407 14.48 10.31 7.59
CA PHE A 407 15.14 11.61 7.49
C PHE A 407 15.97 11.74 6.22
N SER A 408 16.77 10.72 5.90
CA SER A 408 17.81 10.80 4.86
C SER A 408 17.29 10.48 3.46
N ARG A 409 15.99 10.70 3.20
CA ARG A 409 15.36 10.43 1.92
C ARG A 409 15.66 11.56 0.91
N ARG A 410 16.15 11.20 -0.28
CA ARG A 410 16.52 12.17 -1.34
C ARG A 410 15.41 13.17 -1.68
N TYR A 411 14.16 12.74 -1.67
CA TYR A 411 13.01 13.60 -1.92
C TYR A 411 11.93 13.33 -0.88
N LYS A 412 11.42 14.41 -0.28
CA LYS A 412 10.29 14.45 0.63
C LYS A 412 9.43 15.65 0.24
N GLY A 413 8.16 15.41 -0.08
CA GLY A 413 7.23 16.49 -0.40
C GLY A 413 6.83 17.29 0.85
N PRO A 414 6.18 18.45 0.68
CA PRO A 414 5.73 19.29 1.80
C PRO A 414 4.43 18.78 2.47
N GLY A 415 3.77 17.77 1.89
CA GLY A 415 2.52 17.20 2.40
C GLY A 415 2.69 16.40 3.70
N HIS A 416 1.60 16.22 4.45
CA HIS A 416 1.51 15.40 5.67
C HIS A 416 2.67 15.59 6.67
N PRO A 417 3.09 16.83 7.00
CA PRO A 417 4.24 17.06 7.87
C PRO A 417 4.06 16.48 9.27
N HIS A 418 2.84 16.49 9.80
CA HIS A 418 2.49 15.94 11.11
C HIS A 418 2.73 14.41 11.20
N THR A 419 2.34 13.65 10.17
CA THR A 419 2.62 12.20 10.05
C THR A 419 4.11 11.93 9.89
N ASN A 420 4.80 12.72 9.06
CA ASN A 420 6.26 12.65 8.92
C ASN A 420 6.96 12.84 10.27
N MET A 421 6.58 13.86 11.04
CA MET A 421 7.12 14.13 12.38
C MET A 421 6.88 12.96 13.34
N ALA A 422 5.65 12.43 13.38
CA ALA A 422 5.30 11.34 14.28
C ALA A 422 6.09 10.06 13.97
N LYS A 423 6.19 9.65 12.70
CA LYS A 423 6.96 8.46 12.30
C LYS A 423 8.47 8.66 12.53
N ALA A 424 8.98 9.86 12.32
CA ALA A 424 10.38 10.22 12.61
C ALA A 424 10.69 10.14 14.11
N ALA A 425 9.79 10.63 14.98
CA ALA A 425 9.94 10.52 16.42
C ALA A 425 9.85 9.07 16.93
N LEU A 426 8.98 8.24 16.34
CA LEU A 426 8.93 6.80 16.64
C LEU A 426 10.21 6.06 16.21
N ASN A 427 10.77 6.42 15.05
CA ASN A 427 12.08 5.94 14.61
C ASN A 427 13.18 6.37 15.59
N MET A 428 13.15 7.61 16.07
CA MET A 428 14.12 8.11 17.04
C MET A 428 14.04 7.36 18.38
N LEU A 429 12.83 7.07 18.89
CA LEU A 429 12.65 6.22 20.07
C LEU A 429 13.38 4.88 19.89
N THR A 430 13.17 4.22 18.74
CA THR A 430 13.84 2.96 18.40
C THR A 430 15.36 3.12 18.38
N ARG A 431 15.86 4.13 17.66
CA ARG A 431 17.29 4.40 17.51
C ARG A 431 17.99 4.66 18.85
N THR A 432 17.32 5.35 19.77
CA THR A 432 17.91 5.77 21.04
C THR A 432 17.85 4.67 22.11
N ALA A 433 16.73 3.94 22.22
CA ALA A 433 16.50 3.03 23.34
C ALA A 433 16.92 1.57 23.07
N ALA A 434 17.04 1.15 21.81
CA ALA A 434 17.16 -0.27 21.47
C ALA A 434 18.41 -0.95 22.04
N GLU A 435 19.58 -0.29 21.98
CA GLU A 435 20.84 -0.88 22.45
C GLU A 435 20.83 -1.09 23.96
N GLU A 436 20.38 -0.09 24.73
CA GLU A 436 20.24 -0.18 26.18
C GLU A 436 19.29 -1.32 26.58
N MET A 437 18.11 -1.39 25.95
CA MET A 437 17.10 -2.41 26.26
C MET A 437 17.53 -3.83 25.86
N LEU A 438 18.36 -3.98 24.82
CA LEU A 438 18.97 -5.27 24.50
C LEU A 438 19.97 -5.69 25.58
N LEU A 439 20.90 -4.80 25.94
CA LEU A 439 21.98 -5.12 26.88
C LEU A 439 21.48 -5.36 28.31
N ALA A 440 20.48 -4.59 28.76
CA ALA A 440 19.93 -4.71 30.11
C ALA A 440 18.90 -5.83 30.22
N ASP A 441 17.98 -5.92 29.25
CA ASP A 441 16.75 -6.71 29.40
C ASP A 441 16.59 -7.81 28.33
N GLY A 442 17.49 -7.90 27.35
CA GLY A 442 17.35 -8.83 26.22
C GLY A 442 16.16 -8.51 25.30
N ILE A 443 15.77 -7.24 25.22
CA ILE A 443 14.65 -6.76 24.39
C ILE A 443 15.18 -6.21 23.07
N LEU A 444 14.77 -6.81 21.96
CA LEU A 444 15.06 -6.38 20.60
C LEU A 444 14.02 -5.36 20.15
N MET A 445 14.41 -4.10 20.00
CA MET A 445 13.54 -3.04 19.50
C MET A 445 13.87 -2.68 18.05
N THR A 446 12.87 -2.73 17.18
CA THR A 446 13.00 -2.42 15.74
C THR A 446 11.91 -1.43 15.29
N ALA A 447 12.22 -0.66 14.24
CA ALA A 447 11.24 0.13 13.51
C ALA A 447 11.05 -0.50 12.13
N VAL A 448 9.81 -0.69 11.67
CA VAL A 448 9.54 -1.47 10.46
C VAL A 448 8.64 -0.71 9.49
N ASP A 449 9.09 -0.53 8.25
CA ASP A 449 8.28 -0.10 7.12
C ASP A 449 7.44 -1.27 6.57
N THR A 450 6.14 -1.06 6.44
CA THR A 450 5.19 -2.06 5.93
C THR A 450 5.21 -2.18 4.40
N GLY A 451 5.95 -1.32 3.71
CA GLY A 451 5.88 -1.18 2.27
C GLY A 451 4.59 -0.49 1.81
N TRP A 452 4.47 -0.30 0.49
CA TRP A 452 3.36 0.43 -0.08
C TRP A 452 2.20 -0.53 -0.35
N ILE A 453 1.24 -0.51 0.58
CA ILE A 453 0.05 -1.37 0.55
C ILE A 453 -1.26 -0.58 0.33
N THR A 454 -1.31 0.68 0.78
CA THR A 454 -2.50 1.54 0.74
C THR A 454 -2.23 2.87 0.04
N ASP A 455 -3.30 3.50 -0.46
CA ASP A 455 -3.23 4.85 -1.04
C ASP A 455 -4.03 5.85 -0.19
N GLU A 456 -3.32 6.71 0.54
CA GLU A 456 -3.92 7.73 1.42
C GLU A 456 -4.24 9.05 0.69
N ARG A 457 -3.99 9.13 -0.62
CA ARG A 457 -4.32 10.32 -1.42
C ARG A 457 -5.84 10.59 -1.42
N PRO A 458 -6.26 11.86 -1.58
CA PRO A 458 -7.67 12.22 -1.70
C PRO A 458 -8.38 11.44 -2.81
N HIS A 459 -9.69 11.23 -2.63
CA HIS A 459 -10.49 10.33 -3.45
C HIS A 459 -10.38 10.60 -4.97
N PRO A 460 -10.49 11.84 -5.48
CA PRO A 460 -10.38 12.10 -6.92
C PRO A 460 -9.02 11.71 -7.49
N THR A 461 -7.94 11.90 -6.72
CA THR A 461 -6.59 11.54 -7.14
C THR A 461 -6.42 10.02 -7.14
N LYS A 462 -6.92 9.34 -6.10
CA LYS A 462 -6.92 7.88 -6.02
C LYS A 462 -7.65 7.26 -7.21
N MET A 463 -8.83 7.79 -7.56
CA MET A 463 -9.62 7.30 -8.68
C MET A 463 -8.96 7.49 -10.04
N ARG A 464 -8.45 8.69 -10.31
CA ARG A 464 -7.72 8.97 -11.55
C ARG A 464 -6.53 8.02 -11.72
N LEU A 465 -5.79 7.76 -10.65
CA LEU A 465 -4.63 6.86 -10.71
C LEU A 465 -5.05 5.40 -10.92
N HIS A 466 -6.15 4.97 -10.31
CA HIS A 466 -6.72 3.66 -10.57
C HIS A 466 -7.14 3.52 -12.05
N GLU A 467 -7.78 4.52 -12.63
CA GLU A 467 -8.11 4.57 -14.07
C GLU A 467 -6.86 4.53 -14.97
N GLU A 468 -5.74 5.10 -14.49
CA GLU A 468 -4.42 5.01 -15.14
C GLU A 468 -3.72 3.65 -14.91
N GLY A 469 -4.36 2.70 -14.22
CA GLY A 469 -3.87 1.34 -13.96
C GLY A 469 -2.92 1.23 -12.75
N PHE A 470 -2.97 2.18 -11.82
CA PHE A 470 -2.17 2.11 -10.59
C PHE A 470 -2.77 1.12 -9.58
N HIS A 471 -1.93 0.20 -9.09
CA HIS A 471 -2.19 -0.63 -7.93
C HIS A 471 -1.00 -0.57 -6.98
N ALA A 472 -1.25 -0.64 -5.68
CA ALA A 472 -0.19 -0.73 -4.68
C ALA A 472 0.67 -1.99 -4.93
N PRO A 473 2.00 -1.95 -4.85
CA PRO A 473 2.86 -3.07 -5.21
C PRO A 473 2.74 -4.30 -4.30
N LEU A 474 2.24 -4.10 -3.07
CA LEU A 474 2.16 -5.11 -2.01
C LEU A 474 0.74 -5.16 -1.43
N ASP A 475 0.41 -6.23 -0.71
CA ASP A 475 -0.88 -6.40 -0.01
C ASP A 475 -0.75 -6.40 1.52
N LEU A 476 -1.88 -6.59 2.22
CA LEU A 476 -1.90 -6.65 3.69
C LEU A 476 -1.06 -7.79 4.29
N ALA A 477 -1.00 -8.94 3.61
CA ALA A 477 -0.23 -10.08 4.09
C ALA A 477 1.28 -9.80 3.98
N ASP A 478 1.70 -9.09 2.93
CA ASP A 478 3.07 -8.59 2.75
C ASP A 478 3.44 -7.55 3.82
N GLY A 479 2.51 -6.64 4.13
CA GLY A 479 2.69 -5.65 5.20
C GLY A 479 2.83 -6.29 6.58
N ALA A 480 1.96 -7.26 6.90
CA ALA A 480 2.04 -8.02 8.15
C ALA A 480 3.32 -8.86 8.23
N ALA A 481 3.74 -9.49 7.13
CA ALA A 481 4.97 -10.27 7.08
C ALA A 481 6.21 -9.43 7.42
N ARG A 482 6.26 -8.16 6.97
CA ARG A 482 7.36 -7.24 7.31
C ARG A 482 7.40 -6.93 8.79
N VAL A 483 6.26 -6.61 9.40
CA VAL A 483 6.16 -6.33 10.85
C VAL A 483 6.49 -7.58 11.68
N TYR A 484 6.16 -8.76 11.17
CA TYR A 484 6.41 -10.02 11.85
C TYR A 484 7.85 -10.55 11.70
N ASP A 485 8.54 -10.20 10.60
CA ASP A 485 9.89 -10.68 10.26
C ASP A 485 10.94 -10.55 11.39
N PRO A 486 11.02 -9.44 12.16
CA PRO A 486 12.00 -9.33 13.23
C PRO A 486 11.81 -10.36 14.35
N ILE A 487 10.56 -10.76 14.60
CA ILE A 487 10.23 -11.79 15.59
C ILE A 487 10.69 -13.15 15.07
N VAL A 488 10.33 -13.49 13.83
CA VAL A 488 10.73 -14.76 13.20
C VAL A 488 12.24 -14.91 13.16
N ARG A 489 12.95 -13.88 12.69
CA ARG A 489 14.42 -13.89 12.61
C ARG A 489 15.07 -13.95 13.99
N GLY A 490 14.52 -13.24 14.96
CA GLY A 490 14.95 -13.32 16.35
C GLY A 490 14.81 -14.72 16.94
N GLU A 491 13.68 -15.39 16.73
CA GLU A 491 13.50 -16.77 17.20
C GLU A 491 14.43 -17.76 16.47
N LEU A 492 14.81 -17.46 15.22
CA LEU A 492 15.85 -18.20 14.47
C LEU A 492 17.30 -17.84 14.83
N GLY A 493 17.51 -16.94 15.81
CA GLY A 493 18.83 -16.61 16.35
C GLY A 493 19.47 -15.34 15.78
N GLU A 494 18.78 -14.59 14.94
CA GLU A 494 19.26 -13.30 14.41
C GLU A 494 18.70 -12.12 15.21
N ASP A 495 19.55 -11.48 16.01
CA ASP A 495 19.18 -10.37 16.86
C ASP A 495 19.14 -9.05 16.07
N LEU A 496 17.99 -8.71 15.49
CA LEU A 496 17.73 -7.40 14.87
C LEU A 496 17.29 -6.38 15.92
N TYR A 497 18.04 -5.30 16.07
CA TYR A 497 17.70 -4.20 16.99
C TYR A 497 18.26 -2.87 16.49
N GLY A 498 17.71 -1.76 16.98
CA GLY A 498 18.26 -0.43 16.74
C GLY A 498 18.37 -0.07 15.26
N CYS A 499 17.45 -0.57 14.44
CA CYS A 499 17.42 -0.35 13.00
C CYS A 499 16.00 -0.03 12.50
N PHE A 500 15.97 0.70 11.38
CA PHE A 500 14.78 0.86 10.56
C PHE A 500 14.83 -0.18 9.44
N LEU A 501 13.90 -1.12 9.46
CA LEU A 501 13.80 -2.19 8.48
C LEU A 501 12.88 -1.76 7.34
N LYS A 502 13.41 -1.81 6.12
CA LYS A 502 12.67 -1.61 4.89
C LYS A 502 12.99 -2.75 3.94
N ASP A 503 11.96 -3.36 3.37
CA ASP A 503 12.12 -4.53 2.49
C ASP A 503 12.98 -5.65 3.14
N TYR A 504 12.72 -5.95 4.42
CA TYR A 504 13.41 -6.98 5.23
C TYR A 504 14.90 -6.71 5.51
N SER A 505 15.40 -5.50 5.21
CA SER A 505 16.80 -5.13 5.42
C SER A 505 16.93 -3.82 6.20
N PRO A 506 18.00 -3.64 7.01
CA PRO A 506 18.32 -2.35 7.59
C PRO A 506 18.45 -1.26 6.51
N SER A 507 17.81 -0.12 6.76
CA SER A 507 17.75 1.02 5.86
C SER A 507 18.15 2.30 6.61
N PRO A 508 18.63 3.35 5.92
CA PRO A 508 18.90 4.63 6.55
C PRO A 508 17.69 5.18 7.31
N TRP A 509 17.96 5.83 8.44
CA TRP A 509 16.98 6.53 9.29
C TRP A 509 16.33 7.73 8.63
#